data_AF-A0A960SUB8-F1
#
_entry.id   AF-A0A960SUB8-F1
#
_cell.length_a   1.000
_cell.length_b   1.000
_cell.length_c   1.000
_cell.angle_alpha   90.00
_cell.angle_beta   90.00
_cell.angle_gamma   90.00
#
_symmetry.space_group_name_H-M   'P 1'
#
loop_
_entity.id
_entity.type
_entity.pdbx_description
1 polymer ?
#
loop_
_entity_poly.entity_id
_entity_poly.type
_entity_poly.pdbx_seq_one_letter_code
_entity_poly.pdbx_strand_id
1 'polypeptide(L)'
;MDITDIDRCYSAAGKAAVGGWEVTKVGWPSFRAYHNAIKSLETSLREHNLLEEWAVFLSFCKRYRCFLTTTPFAPAMLLKEILKWKSAKSPSLGTLLTQAPDAVREQIRGAQNAFDQLQQEDVNPLWQSAIADIRRRSHGEAWIGLVCTETRLVEPLRGFLETHYEDMWLWPVRPIELKTAEIYGQLVVLGPTQRYVNEGTDYIFKCPRASVLTLFTPDFFSARIPEPHDLLGSPHKSGSSGVPEGMSRFATPTVHENTDALAGTPVAPAPDTENEWIEALPKLSITYTPRSDWDSEPEAAARPVPARQVILTADHVVYLPEGGSVSHLCIDLENKCCTNVEHVDVTEIGSGDALLFSAEGGGDMVAEVADQLLGDEAARLRNIQRAWKSALGMKVASNDFTQVGRDLRDFGSRIASRANIRHWCSMWNIGPGTWRSFEAILRYCGLEDRRDEIFEATRLIRNAHRQAGAELSKKLREQMIGVSLEHLYSDGTQEFGGTIALPNKKAAFLVIEISPESLEVSPYDLLHPFEIQDKSWQ
;
A
#
# COMPACT_ATOMS: atom_id res chain seq x y z
N MET A 1 -0.67 2.88 -23.47
CA MET A 1 0.57 2.26 -23.98
C MET A 1 0.29 1.92 -25.43
N ASP A 2 1.05 2.46 -26.37
CA ASP A 2 0.89 2.17 -27.80
C ASP A 2 1.48 0.78 -28.13
N ILE A 3 1.12 0.19 -29.27
CA ILE A 3 1.64 -1.10 -29.75
C ILE A 3 3.18 -1.09 -29.79
N THR A 4 3.76 0.04 -30.20
CA THR A 4 5.22 0.23 -30.25
C THR A 4 5.88 0.10 -28.87
N ASP A 5 5.22 0.56 -27.80
CA ASP A 5 5.73 0.47 -26.42
C ASP A 5 5.64 -0.97 -25.89
N ILE A 6 4.57 -1.68 -26.27
CA ILE A 6 4.35 -3.09 -25.92
C ILE A 6 5.45 -3.97 -26.53
N ASP A 7 5.77 -3.76 -27.81
CA ASP A 7 6.83 -4.51 -28.50
C ASP A 7 8.21 -4.28 -27.88
N ARG A 8 8.51 -3.03 -27.50
CA ARG A 8 9.77 -2.70 -26.80
C ARG A 8 9.87 -3.42 -25.46
N CYS A 9 8.77 -3.44 -24.69
CA CYS A 9 8.70 -4.13 -23.43
C CYS A 9 8.92 -5.64 -23.56
N TYR A 10 8.26 -6.29 -24.53
CA TYR A 10 8.44 -7.72 -24.78
C TYR A 10 9.84 -8.05 -25.31
N SER A 11 10.43 -7.17 -26.12
CA SER A 11 11.80 -7.32 -26.60
C SER A 11 12.81 -7.27 -25.45
N ALA A 12 12.66 -6.33 -24.50
CA ALA A 12 13.50 -6.24 -23.31
C ALA A 12 13.36 -7.48 -22.42
N ALA A 13 12.12 -7.89 -22.12
CA ALA A 13 11.84 -9.10 -21.34
C ALA A 13 12.42 -10.36 -22.03
N GLY A 14 12.34 -10.45 -23.35
CA GLY A 14 12.95 -11.53 -24.13
C GLY A 14 14.47 -11.59 -24.00
N LYS A 15 15.16 -10.43 -23.96
CA LYS A 15 16.62 -10.38 -23.72
C LYS A 15 16.99 -10.86 -22.32
N ALA A 16 16.24 -10.43 -21.30
CA ALA A 16 16.43 -10.92 -19.93
C ALA A 16 16.20 -12.44 -19.86
N ALA A 17 15.14 -12.92 -20.52
CA ALA A 17 14.78 -14.34 -20.55
C ALA A 17 15.80 -15.23 -21.25
N VAL A 18 16.52 -14.77 -22.28
CA VAL A 18 17.45 -15.62 -23.06
C VAL A 18 18.83 -15.76 -22.40
N GLY A 19 19.27 -14.78 -21.61
CA GLY A 19 20.58 -14.84 -20.94
C GLY A 19 20.89 -13.70 -19.98
N GLY A 20 19.90 -12.87 -19.65
CA GLY A 20 20.06 -11.72 -18.76
C GLY A 20 19.47 -11.94 -17.37
N TRP A 21 18.96 -13.13 -17.04
CA TRP A 21 18.41 -13.42 -15.71
C TRP A 21 19.42 -14.19 -14.85
N GLU A 22 19.88 -13.56 -13.78
CA GLU A 22 20.93 -14.09 -12.90
C GLU A 22 20.51 -14.03 -11.43
N VAL A 23 20.91 -15.05 -10.66
CA VAL A 23 20.70 -15.11 -9.21
C VAL A 23 22.06 -15.24 -8.53
N THR A 24 22.43 -14.26 -7.72
CA THR A 24 23.65 -14.30 -6.92
C THR A 24 23.28 -14.58 -5.46
N LYS A 25 23.81 -15.67 -4.92
CA LYS A 25 23.73 -15.99 -3.49
C LYS A 25 24.89 -15.33 -2.76
N VAL A 26 24.57 -14.62 -1.69
CA VAL A 26 25.54 -13.85 -0.90
C VAL A 26 25.56 -14.38 0.53
N GLY A 27 26.75 -14.68 1.04
CA GLY A 27 26.93 -15.06 2.44
C GLY A 27 26.74 -13.86 3.38
N TRP A 28 25.85 -13.99 4.35
CA TRP A 28 25.62 -12.94 5.38
C TRP A 28 25.46 -13.57 6.78
N PRO A 29 26.57 -13.88 7.48
CA PRO A 29 26.55 -14.65 8.72
C PRO A 29 25.81 -14.00 9.89
N SER A 30 26.02 -12.70 10.13
CA SER A 30 25.36 -11.91 11.18
C SER A 30 23.85 -11.86 10.99
N PHE A 31 23.40 -11.59 9.76
CA PHE A 31 21.99 -11.58 9.40
C PHE A 31 21.35 -12.97 9.50
N ARG A 32 22.08 -14.04 9.15
CA ARG A 32 21.65 -15.43 9.38
C ARG A 32 21.44 -15.71 10.88
N ALA A 33 22.37 -15.25 11.73
CA ALA A 33 22.25 -15.39 13.17
C ALA A 33 21.01 -14.65 13.69
N TYR A 34 20.80 -13.40 13.26
CA TYR A 34 19.60 -12.62 13.61
C TYR A 34 18.31 -13.29 13.14
N HIS A 35 18.25 -13.75 11.89
CA HIS A 35 17.09 -14.44 11.33
C HIS A 35 16.71 -15.70 12.13
N ASN A 36 17.70 -16.50 12.51
CA ASN A 36 17.49 -17.70 13.31
C ASN A 36 17.04 -17.35 14.73
N ALA A 37 17.62 -16.33 15.36
CA ALA A 37 17.24 -15.90 16.70
C ALA A 37 15.78 -15.40 16.75
N ILE A 38 15.32 -14.65 15.75
CA ILE A 38 13.91 -14.23 15.65
C ILE A 38 12.97 -15.43 15.44
N LYS A 39 13.37 -16.44 14.65
CA LYS A 39 12.58 -17.67 14.49
C LYS A 39 12.46 -18.45 15.80
N SER A 40 13.54 -18.57 16.55
CA SER A 40 13.54 -19.26 17.84
C SER A 40 12.69 -18.51 18.87
N LEU A 41 12.75 -17.17 18.89
CA LEU A 41 11.87 -16.34 19.70
C LEU A 41 10.39 -16.54 19.35
N GLU A 42 10.02 -16.48 18.07
CA GLU A 42 8.64 -16.70 17.63
C GLU A 42 8.13 -18.09 18.02
N THR A 43 8.97 -19.11 17.91
CA THR A 43 8.63 -20.48 18.32
C THR A 43 8.38 -20.56 19.82
N SER A 44 9.27 -19.99 20.62
CA SER A 44 9.14 -19.95 22.09
C SER A 44 7.89 -19.17 22.54
N LEU A 45 7.60 -18.04 21.90
CA LEU A 45 6.37 -17.26 22.17
C LEU A 45 5.10 -18.05 21.84
N ARG A 46 5.12 -18.84 20.75
CA ARG A 46 4.01 -19.72 20.37
C ARG A 46 3.79 -20.84 21.38
N GLU A 47 4.87 -21.48 21.82
CA GLU A 47 4.82 -22.56 22.83
C GLU A 47 4.25 -22.08 24.18
N HIS A 48 4.44 -20.80 24.51
CA HIS A 48 3.95 -20.20 25.75
C HIS A 48 2.65 -19.39 25.57
N ASN A 49 2.04 -19.39 24.38
CA ASN A 49 0.81 -18.64 24.06
C ASN A 49 0.91 -17.12 24.29
N LEU A 50 2.08 -16.53 24.02
CA LEU A 50 2.35 -15.09 24.22
C LEU A 50 2.43 -14.31 22.90
N LEU A 51 1.97 -14.89 21.78
CA LEU A 51 2.12 -14.28 20.45
C LEU A 51 1.37 -12.95 20.32
N GLU A 52 0.17 -12.84 20.90
CA GLU A 52 -0.64 -11.61 20.83
C GLU A 52 0.01 -10.47 21.59
N GLU A 53 0.49 -10.74 22.81
CA GLU A 53 1.14 -9.76 23.69
C GLU A 53 2.46 -9.25 23.12
N TRP A 54 3.16 -10.10 22.35
CA TRP A 54 4.44 -9.80 21.71
C TRP A 54 4.33 -9.47 20.23
N ALA A 55 3.11 -9.37 19.68
CA ALA A 55 2.87 -9.21 18.26
C ALA A 55 3.59 -7.97 17.71
N VAL A 56 3.53 -6.85 18.43
CA VAL A 56 4.17 -5.58 18.01
C VAL A 56 5.69 -5.72 17.91
N PHE A 57 6.33 -6.33 18.90
CA PHE A 57 7.78 -6.52 18.90
C PHE A 57 8.22 -7.50 17.82
N LEU A 58 7.55 -8.65 17.70
CA LEU A 58 7.84 -9.62 16.66
C LEU A 58 7.65 -9.01 15.28
N SER A 59 6.58 -8.24 15.07
CA SER A 59 6.34 -7.51 13.83
C SER A 59 7.43 -6.48 13.55
N PHE A 60 8.01 -5.81 14.55
CA PHE A 60 9.16 -4.93 14.33
C PHE A 60 10.45 -5.69 13.93
N CYS A 61 10.75 -6.82 14.57
CA CYS A 61 11.95 -7.61 14.25
C CYS A 61 11.82 -8.28 12.87
N LYS A 62 10.67 -8.90 12.65
CA LYS A 62 10.13 -9.15 11.33
C LYS A 62 9.68 -7.84 10.70
N ARG A 63 10.31 -6.68 10.89
CA ARG A 63 10.18 -5.45 10.04
C ARG A 63 11.49 -4.90 9.57
N TYR A 64 12.41 -5.00 10.48
CA TYR A 64 13.80 -4.83 10.20
C TYR A 64 14.35 -5.84 9.18
N ARG A 65 14.12 -7.15 9.36
CA ARG A 65 14.76 -8.19 8.53
C ARG A 65 14.44 -8.13 7.01
N CYS A 66 13.23 -7.77 6.61
CA CYS A 66 12.79 -7.71 5.21
C CYS A 66 13.40 -6.52 4.54
N PHE A 67 13.22 -5.32 5.12
CA PHE A 67 13.80 -4.11 4.57
C PHE A 67 15.30 -4.22 4.44
N LEU A 68 15.97 -4.86 5.40
CA LEU A 68 17.40 -5.08 5.35
C LEU A 68 17.81 -5.93 4.14
N THR A 69 16.97 -6.88 3.73
CA THR A 69 17.22 -7.68 2.53
C THR A 69 16.73 -7.03 1.23
N THR A 70 15.83 -6.06 1.27
CA THR A 70 15.23 -5.45 0.07
C THR A 70 15.70 -4.02 -0.19
N THR A 71 16.67 -3.52 0.59
CA THR A 71 17.24 -2.17 0.47
C THR A 71 18.76 -2.21 0.56
N PRO A 72 19.46 -1.19 0.05
CA PRO A 72 20.92 -1.15 0.08
C PRO A 72 21.51 -0.62 1.38
N PHE A 73 20.66 -0.20 2.32
CA PHE A 73 21.10 0.41 3.56
C PHE A 73 21.90 -0.55 4.43
N ALA A 74 22.97 -0.04 5.04
CA ALA A 74 23.63 -0.70 6.15
C ALA A 74 22.66 -0.88 7.33
N PRO A 75 22.81 -1.92 8.15
CA PRO A 75 21.95 -2.19 9.30
C PRO A 75 21.59 -0.98 10.16
N ALA A 76 22.58 -0.21 10.61
CA ALA A 76 22.36 0.95 11.47
C ALA A 76 21.67 2.12 10.76
N MET A 77 21.94 2.30 9.46
CA MET A 77 21.30 3.33 8.65
C MET A 77 19.81 3.01 8.45
N LEU A 78 19.50 1.76 8.12
CA LEU A 78 18.12 1.30 7.98
C LEU A 78 17.34 1.48 9.28
N LEU A 79 17.95 1.13 10.41
CA LEU A 79 17.32 1.32 11.72
C LEU A 79 16.97 2.79 11.95
N LYS A 80 17.88 3.73 11.66
CA LYS A 80 17.61 5.17 11.76
C LYS A 80 16.45 5.60 10.88
N GLU A 81 16.36 5.10 9.64
CA GLU A 81 15.24 5.42 8.75
C GLU A 81 13.90 4.86 9.26
N ILE A 82 13.89 3.62 9.73
CA ILE A 82 12.68 3.01 10.32
C ILE A 82 12.25 3.74 11.59
N LEU A 83 13.20 4.16 12.43
CA LEU A 83 12.91 4.87 13.69
C LEU A 83 12.35 6.29 13.47
N LYS A 84 12.53 6.88 12.28
CA LYS A 84 11.81 8.13 11.93
C LYS A 84 10.31 7.91 11.82
N TRP A 85 9.86 6.67 11.61
CA TRP A 85 8.46 6.32 11.51
C TRP A 85 7.85 6.26 12.90
N LYS A 86 7.20 7.35 13.32
CA LYS A 86 6.55 7.44 14.62
C LYS A 86 5.36 6.48 14.67
N SER A 87 5.40 5.48 15.54
CA SER A 87 4.25 4.59 15.83
C SER A 87 3.91 4.56 17.33
N ALA A 88 2.79 3.90 17.67
CA ALA A 88 2.06 3.98 18.95
C ALA A 88 2.68 3.22 20.10
N LYS A 89 2.35 3.67 21.33
CA LYS A 89 2.66 3.05 22.62
C LYS A 89 2.39 1.54 22.57
N SER A 90 3.42 0.78 22.20
CA SER A 90 3.53 -0.61 22.61
C SER A 90 3.58 -0.65 24.13
N PRO A 91 3.00 -1.65 24.79
CA PRO A 91 3.33 -1.94 26.17
C PRO A 91 4.86 -1.93 26.32
N SER A 92 5.35 -1.30 27.39
CA SER A 92 6.78 -1.11 27.55
C SER A 92 7.46 -2.48 27.49
N LEU A 93 8.47 -2.62 26.62
CA LEU A 93 9.17 -3.89 26.45
C LEU A 93 9.68 -4.43 27.80
N GLY A 94 10.02 -3.54 28.73
CA GLY A 94 10.36 -3.88 30.11
C GLY A 94 9.23 -4.58 30.89
N THR A 95 7.97 -4.17 30.72
CA THR A 95 6.82 -4.85 31.34
C THR A 95 6.63 -6.25 30.78
N LEU A 96 6.70 -6.39 29.45
CA LEU A 96 6.62 -7.68 28.77
C LEU A 96 7.76 -8.62 29.20
N LEU A 97 8.98 -8.10 29.28
CA LEU A 97 10.17 -8.83 29.73
C LEU A 97 10.04 -9.33 31.17
N THR A 98 9.48 -8.52 32.07
CA THR A 98 9.31 -8.89 33.49
C THR A 98 8.30 -10.02 33.67
N GLN A 99 7.29 -10.08 32.80
CA GLN A 99 6.23 -11.10 32.83
C GLN A 99 6.57 -12.36 32.02
N ALA A 100 7.65 -12.33 31.22
CA ALA A 100 8.01 -13.42 30.34
C ALA A 100 8.65 -14.63 31.08
N PRO A 101 8.31 -15.87 30.68
CA PRO A 101 9.00 -17.08 31.11
C PRO A 101 10.52 -17.04 30.86
N ASP A 102 11.31 -17.75 31.67
CA ASP A 102 12.78 -17.78 31.52
C ASP A 102 13.21 -18.22 30.11
N ALA A 103 12.51 -19.19 29.53
CA ALA A 103 12.77 -19.67 28.17
C ALA A 103 12.58 -18.58 27.11
N VAL A 104 11.58 -17.72 27.27
CA VAL A 104 11.31 -16.59 26.36
C VAL A 104 12.36 -15.50 26.57
N ARG A 105 12.70 -15.17 27.82
CA ARG A 105 13.77 -14.20 28.16
C ARG A 105 15.11 -14.59 27.53
N GLU A 106 15.47 -15.88 27.55
CA GLU A 106 16.71 -16.34 26.93
C GLU A 106 16.69 -16.18 25.40
N GLN A 107 15.56 -16.46 24.74
CA GLN A 107 15.44 -16.21 23.30
C GLN A 107 15.52 -14.72 22.96
N ILE A 108 15.01 -13.84 23.82
CA ILE A 108 15.12 -12.40 23.62
C ILE A 108 16.57 -11.94 23.72
N ARG A 109 17.33 -12.42 24.71
CA ARG A 109 18.79 -12.14 24.80
C ARG A 109 19.52 -12.64 23.57
N GLY A 110 19.18 -13.83 23.07
CA GLY A 110 19.73 -14.36 21.83
C GLY A 110 19.44 -13.46 20.62
N ALA A 111 18.20 -12.98 20.50
CA ALA A 111 17.79 -12.05 19.44
C ALA A 111 18.50 -10.69 19.55
N GLN A 112 18.67 -10.18 20.76
CA GLN A 112 19.36 -8.93 21.06
C GLN A 112 20.85 -9.01 20.70
N ASN A 113 21.56 -10.04 21.17
CA ASN A 113 22.96 -10.25 20.83
C ASN A 113 23.19 -10.33 19.32
N ALA A 114 22.30 -11.04 18.61
CA ALA A 114 22.37 -11.14 17.16
C ALA A 114 22.05 -9.81 16.45
N PHE A 115 21.13 -9.02 17.00
CA PHE A 115 20.80 -7.69 16.50
C PHE A 115 21.96 -6.71 16.69
N ASP A 116 22.60 -6.70 17.86
CA ASP A 116 23.73 -5.83 18.17
C ASP A 116 24.95 -6.14 17.30
N GLN A 117 25.24 -7.43 17.08
CA GLN A 117 26.27 -7.86 16.12
C GLN A 117 25.96 -7.38 14.71
N LEU A 118 24.69 -7.46 14.29
CA LEU A 118 24.26 -6.98 12.97
C LEU A 118 24.37 -5.45 12.86
N GLN A 119 24.12 -4.68 13.92
CA GLN A 119 24.27 -3.22 13.91
C GLN A 119 25.71 -2.74 13.74
N GLN A 120 26.70 -3.58 14.02
CA GLN A 120 28.13 -3.24 13.85
C GLN A 120 28.59 -3.27 12.40
N GLU A 121 27.75 -3.72 11.46
CA GLU A 121 28.11 -3.73 10.04
C GLU A 121 27.86 -2.38 9.38
N ASP A 122 28.91 -1.84 8.76
CA ASP A 122 28.87 -0.56 8.06
C ASP A 122 28.33 -0.67 6.62
N VAL A 123 28.16 -1.89 6.11
CA VAL A 123 27.74 -2.15 4.72
C VAL A 123 26.70 -3.27 4.66
N ASN A 124 25.86 -3.22 3.64
CA ASN A 124 24.95 -4.31 3.29
C ASN A 124 25.64 -5.24 2.26
N PRO A 125 25.93 -6.52 2.59
CA PRO A 125 26.63 -7.42 1.68
C PRO A 125 25.89 -7.69 0.36
N LEU A 126 24.55 -7.65 0.37
CA LEU A 126 23.74 -7.78 -0.86
C LEU A 126 24.00 -6.61 -1.80
N TRP A 127 24.02 -5.40 -1.23
CA TRP A 127 24.28 -4.19 -2.00
C TRP A 127 25.71 -4.09 -2.51
N GLN A 128 26.68 -4.51 -1.70
CA GLN A 128 28.08 -4.55 -2.14
C GLN A 128 28.26 -5.47 -3.35
N SER A 129 27.62 -6.64 -3.33
CA SER A 129 27.60 -7.56 -4.47
C SER A 129 26.88 -6.96 -5.68
N ALA A 130 25.75 -6.28 -5.46
CA ALA A 130 24.99 -5.61 -6.50
C ALA A 130 25.79 -4.50 -7.20
N ILE A 131 26.43 -3.61 -6.45
CA ILE A 131 27.27 -2.54 -7.00
C ILE A 131 28.46 -3.11 -7.77
N ALA A 132 29.08 -4.19 -7.30
CA ALA A 132 30.17 -4.85 -8.01
C ALA A 132 29.70 -5.44 -9.36
N ASP A 133 28.50 -6.00 -9.42
CA ASP A 133 27.90 -6.49 -10.67
C ASP A 133 27.56 -5.36 -11.63
N ILE A 134 26.90 -4.30 -11.14
CA ILE A 134 26.53 -3.13 -11.95
C ILE A 134 27.78 -2.49 -12.55
N ARG A 135 28.85 -2.31 -11.78
CA ARG A 135 30.12 -1.73 -12.28
C ARG A 135 30.84 -2.61 -13.31
N ARG A 136 30.62 -3.92 -13.27
CA ARG A 136 31.23 -4.86 -14.23
C ARG A 136 30.55 -4.79 -15.60
N ARG A 137 29.27 -4.41 -15.64
CA ARG A 137 28.46 -4.37 -16.86
C ARG A 137 28.56 -2.99 -17.52
N SER A 138 28.50 -2.98 -18.85
CA SER A 138 28.38 -1.74 -19.62
C SER A 138 26.89 -1.47 -19.87
N HIS A 139 26.38 -0.37 -19.31
CA HIS A 139 24.96 -0.01 -19.40
C HIS A 139 24.67 1.11 -20.41
N GLY A 140 25.71 1.72 -21.02
CA GLY A 140 25.55 2.93 -21.82
C GLY A 140 24.93 4.07 -21.00
N GLU A 141 24.04 4.86 -21.62
CA GLU A 141 23.24 5.91 -20.96
C GLU A 141 21.88 5.40 -20.43
N ALA A 142 21.73 4.08 -20.23
CA ALA A 142 20.47 3.50 -19.76
C ALA A 142 20.37 3.52 -18.24
N TRP A 143 19.18 3.88 -17.73
CA TRP A 143 18.87 3.80 -16.30
C TRP A 143 18.93 2.38 -15.77
N ILE A 144 19.37 2.24 -14.52
CA ILE A 144 19.38 0.98 -13.75
C ILE A 144 18.32 1.11 -12.66
N GLY A 145 17.32 0.22 -12.71
CA GLY A 145 16.24 0.20 -11.73
C GLY A 145 16.61 -0.65 -10.53
N LEU A 146 16.52 -0.10 -9.32
CA LEU A 146 16.61 -0.85 -8.06
C LEU A 146 15.20 -1.05 -7.49
N VAL A 147 14.73 -2.28 -7.43
CA VAL A 147 13.33 -2.54 -7.03
C VAL A 147 13.15 -2.34 -5.52
N CYS A 148 12.31 -1.38 -5.16
CA CYS A 148 11.95 -1.05 -3.78
C CYS A 148 10.45 -1.29 -3.55
N THR A 149 10.12 -2.26 -2.69
CA THR A 149 8.72 -2.59 -2.38
C THR A 149 8.09 -1.65 -1.35
N GLU A 150 8.89 -1.01 -0.50
CA GLU A 150 8.43 -0.12 0.56
C GLU A 150 8.41 1.34 0.10
N THR A 151 7.22 1.91 0.00
CA THR A 151 7.03 3.28 -0.50
C THR A 151 7.72 4.31 0.40
N ARG A 152 7.76 4.10 1.72
CA ARG A 152 8.41 5.04 2.66
C ARG A 152 9.93 5.08 2.52
N LEU A 153 10.53 4.02 2.00
CA LEU A 153 11.97 3.94 1.79
C LEU A 153 12.37 4.44 0.40
N VAL A 154 11.44 4.72 -0.52
CA VAL A 154 11.77 5.22 -1.87
C VAL A 154 12.52 6.55 -1.84
N GLU A 155 12.03 7.53 -1.08
CA GLU A 155 12.70 8.84 -0.99
C GLU A 155 14.01 8.80 -0.20
N PRO A 156 14.10 8.14 0.99
CA PRO A 156 15.38 7.89 1.64
C PRO A 156 16.38 7.15 0.75
N LEU A 157 15.91 6.18 -0.04
CA LEU A 157 16.73 5.42 -0.96
C LEU A 157 17.22 6.29 -2.11
N ARG A 158 16.35 7.13 -2.67
CA ARG A 158 16.72 8.09 -3.70
C ARG A 158 17.84 9.01 -3.20
N GLY A 159 17.66 9.63 -2.04
CA GLY A 159 18.67 10.48 -1.44
C GLY A 159 19.98 9.74 -1.17
N PHE A 160 19.92 8.48 -0.73
CA PHE A 160 21.11 7.64 -0.55
C PHE A 160 21.84 7.35 -1.86
N LEU A 161 21.12 6.98 -2.91
CA LEU A 161 21.68 6.68 -4.23
C LEU A 161 22.30 7.92 -4.86
N GLU A 162 21.59 9.04 -4.82
CA GLU A 162 22.08 10.35 -5.28
C GLU A 162 23.31 10.77 -4.50
N THR A 163 23.36 10.60 -3.18
CA THR A 163 24.51 11.05 -2.38
C THR A 163 25.77 10.20 -2.57
N HIS A 164 25.63 8.88 -2.77
CA HIS A 164 26.77 7.95 -2.74
C HIS A 164 27.19 7.43 -4.12
N TYR A 165 26.35 7.62 -5.14
CA TYR A 165 26.53 7.04 -6.48
C TYR A 165 26.12 8.02 -7.60
N GLU A 166 26.49 9.30 -7.48
CA GLU A 166 26.22 10.37 -8.47
C GLU A 166 26.74 10.03 -9.89
N ASP A 167 27.76 9.18 -9.98
CA ASP A 167 28.37 8.73 -11.23
C ASP A 167 27.55 7.65 -11.96
N MET A 168 26.47 7.16 -11.35
CA MET A 168 25.67 6.05 -11.85
C MET A 168 24.20 6.45 -12.05
N TRP A 169 23.58 5.97 -13.13
CA TRP A 169 22.19 6.26 -13.46
C TRP A 169 21.26 5.29 -12.72
N LEU A 170 21.28 5.36 -11.38
CA LEU A 170 20.50 4.49 -10.51
C LEU A 170 19.17 5.15 -10.13
N TRP A 171 18.08 4.39 -10.19
CA TRP A 171 16.76 4.87 -9.81
C TRP A 171 16.02 3.86 -8.94
N PRO A 172 15.45 4.25 -7.79
CA PRO A 172 14.55 3.38 -7.03
C PRO A 172 13.23 3.24 -7.77
N VAL A 173 12.81 2.01 -8.06
CA VAL A 173 11.59 1.72 -8.81
C VAL A 173 10.64 0.89 -7.96
N ARG A 174 9.40 1.35 -7.80
CA ARG A 174 8.34 0.57 -7.17
C ARG A 174 7.82 -0.47 -8.15
N PRO A 175 7.36 -1.65 -7.69
CA PRO A 175 6.73 -2.64 -8.56
C PRO A 175 5.69 -2.02 -9.51
N ILE A 176 4.77 -1.20 -8.98
CA ILE A 176 3.70 -0.59 -9.77
C ILE A 176 4.20 0.30 -10.92
N GLU A 177 5.38 0.91 -10.79
CA GLU A 177 5.99 1.77 -11.80
C GLU A 177 6.54 0.95 -12.98
N LEU A 178 6.87 -0.33 -12.77
CA LEU A 178 7.25 -1.26 -13.84
C LEU A 178 6.04 -1.65 -14.74
N LYS A 179 4.81 -1.27 -14.39
CA LYS A 179 3.67 -1.41 -15.31
C LYS A 179 3.66 -0.35 -16.42
N THR A 180 4.47 0.70 -16.30
CA THR A 180 4.63 1.73 -17.33
C THR A 180 5.48 1.23 -18.52
N ALA A 181 5.68 2.09 -19.53
CA ALA A 181 6.44 1.78 -20.74
C ALA A 181 7.96 2.01 -20.59
N GLU A 182 8.43 2.45 -19.42
CA GLU A 182 9.84 2.71 -19.16
C GLU A 182 10.65 1.41 -19.15
N ILE A 183 11.82 1.42 -19.79
CA ILE A 183 12.71 0.26 -19.91
C ILE A 183 14.08 0.62 -19.37
N TYR A 184 14.58 -0.22 -18.47
CA TYR A 184 15.88 -0.08 -17.82
C TYR A 184 16.95 -0.92 -18.55
N GLY A 185 18.20 -0.49 -18.48
CA GLY A 185 19.34 -1.29 -18.94
C GLY A 185 19.49 -2.57 -18.10
N GLN A 186 19.35 -2.42 -16.79
CA GLN A 186 19.36 -3.50 -15.80
C GLN A 186 18.30 -3.24 -14.73
N LEU A 187 17.64 -4.31 -14.28
CA LEU A 187 16.78 -4.32 -13.09
C LEU A 187 17.48 -5.12 -11.99
N VAL A 188 17.68 -4.52 -10.83
CA VAL A 188 18.34 -5.11 -9.67
C VAL A 188 17.31 -5.35 -8.58
N VAL A 189 17.27 -6.59 -8.07
CA VAL A 189 16.36 -7.02 -7.02
C VAL A 189 17.20 -7.53 -5.85
N LEU A 190 16.91 -7.07 -4.64
CA LEU A 190 17.60 -7.51 -3.42
C LEU A 190 16.66 -8.38 -2.57
N GLY A 191 17.18 -9.45 -2.01
CA GLY A 191 16.45 -10.34 -1.11
C GLY A 191 15.77 -11.52 -1.82
N PRO A 192 14.97 -12.30 -1.08
CA PRO A 192 14.35 -13.50 -1.62
C PRO A 192 13.22 -13.17 -2.61
N THR A 193 13.06 -14.01 -3.65
CA THR A 193 11.99 -13.90 -4.65
C THR A 193 10.60 -13.81 -4.05
N GLN A 194 10.35 -14.52 -2.93
CA GLN A 194 9.06 -14.55 -2.25
C GLN A 194 8.61 -13.17 -1.77
N ARG A 195 9.53 -12.23 -1.54
CA ARG A 195 9.20 -10.84 -1.17
C ARG A 195 8.49 -10.07 -2.29
N TYR A 196 8.57 -10.58 -3.52
CA TYR A 196 8.15 -9.91 -4.74
C TYR A 196 7.09 -10.69 -5.52
N VAL A 197 6.80 -11.93 -5.14
CA VAL A 197 5.86 -12.84 -5.82
C VAL A 197 4.58 -12.93 -4.98
N ASN A 198 3.73 -11.91 -5.10
CA ASN A 198 2.35 -11.90 -4.63
C ASN A 198 1.41 -11.88 -5.85
N GLU A 199 0.10 -12.11 -5.64
CA GLU A 199 -0.92 -12.00 -6.70
C GLU A 199 -0.83 -10.60 -7.36
N GLY A 200 -0.29 -10.56 -8.57
CA GLY A 200 -0.18 -9.33 -9.37
C GLY A 200 1.14 -8.57 -9.29
N THR A 201 2.24 -9.10 -8.74
CA THR A 201 3.61 -8.52 -8.85
C THR A 201 4.68 -9.46 -9.44
N ASP A 202 4.28 -10.69 -9.80
CA ASP A 202 5.13 -11.68 -10.46
C ASP A 202 5.69 -11.23 -11.83
N TYR A 203 5.10 -10.19 -12.43
CA TYR A 203 5.60 -9.55 -13.65
C TYR A 203 7.03 -9.02 -13.54
N ILE A 204 7.54 -8.75 -12.33
CA ILE A 204 8.96 -8.36 -12.12
C ILE A 204 9.89 -9.43 -12.70
N PHE A 205 9.53 -10.71 -12.55
CA PHE A 205 10.33 -11.84 -13.02
C PHE A 205 9.81 -12.38 -14.36
N LYS A 206 8.49 -12.35 -14.61
CA LYS A 206 7.89 -12.87 -15.85
C LYS A 206 8.07 -11.93 -17.04
N CYS A 207 8.05 -10.61 -16.81
CA CYS A 207 8.18 -9.58 -17.83
C CYS A 207 9.01 -8.41 -17.29
N PRO A 208 10.29 -8.64 -16.92
CA PRO A 208 11.14 -7.58 -16.42
C PRO A 208 11.21 -6.46 -17.45
N ARG A 209 10.97 -5.22 -17.04
CA ARG A 209 11.14 -4.03 -17.88
C ARG A 209 12.61 -3.67 -18.07
N ALA A 210 13.45 -4.67 -18.32
CA ALA A 210 14.88 -4.49 -18.50
C ALA A 210 15.48 -5.60 -19.36
N SER A 211 16.64 -5.33 -19.94
CA SER A 211 17.38 -6.33 -20.73
C SER A 211 18.17 -7.30 -19.85
N VAL A 212 18.41 -6.94 -18.59
CA VAL A 212 19.10 -7.76 -17.57
C VAL A 212 18.30 -7.67 -16.27
N LEU A 213 18.08 -8.80 -15.60
CA LEU A 213 17.48 -8.92 -14.29
C LEU A 213 18.45 -9.66 -13.37
N THR A 214 18.97 -8.99 -12.34
CA THR A 214 19.87 -9.62 -11.38
C THR A 214 19.24 -9.62 -9.99
N LEU A 215 19.12 -10.81 -9.39
CA LEU A 215 18.64 -11.01 -8.03
C LEU A 215 19.82 -11.30 -7.09
N PHE A 216 19.96 -10.53 -6.02
CA PHE A 216 20.92 -10.79 -4.94
C PHE A 216 20.18 -11.25 -3.70
N THR A 217 20.35 -12.51 -3.31
CA THR A 217 19.64 -13.08 -2.14
C THR A 217 20.64 -13.65 -1.14
N PRO A 218 20.35 -13.59 0.18
CA PRO A 218 21.13 -14.34 1.16
C PRO A 218 21.15 -15.82 0.81
N ASP A 219 22.31 -16.45 0.98
CA ASP A 219 22.62 -17.84 0.62
C ASP A 219 21.69 -18.90 1.28
N PHE A 220 21.08 -18.56 2.41
CA PHE A 220 20.15 -19.42 3.15
C PHE A 220 18.68 -19.30 2.76
N PHE A 221 18.30 -18.36 1.89
CA PHE A 221 16.96 -18.32 1.35
C PHE A 221 16.86 -19.17 0.07
N SER A 222 15.72 -19.85 -0.09
CA SER A 222 15.42 -20.51 -1.35
C SER A 222 15.05 -19.47 -2.40
N ALA A 223 15.84 -19.32 -3.45
CA ALA A 223 15.43 -18.60 -4.65
C ALA A 223 14.40 -19.45 -5.41
N ARG A 224 13.10 -19.26 -5.12
CA ARG A 224 12.03 -19.89 -5.90
C ARG A 224 11.72 -18.99 -7.07
N ILE A 225 12.24 -19.41 -8.22
CA ILE A 225 12.02 -18.83 -9.53
C ILE A 225 10.54 -19.08 -9.90
N PRO A 226 9.73 -18.04 -10.16
CA PRO A 226 8.38 -18.23 -10.68
C PRO A 226 8.44 -19.02 -11.98
N GLU A 227 7.67 -20.10 -12.09
CA GLU A 227 7.59 -20.82 -13.35
C GLU A 227 7.02 -19.89 -14.45
N PRO A 228 7.58 -19.91 -15.67
CA PRO A 228 7.28 -18.95 -16.74
C PRO A 228 5.89 -19.15 -17.38
N HIS A 229 4.93 -19.71 -16.65
CA HIS A 229 3.60 -19.98 -17.16
C HIS A 229 2.70 -18.74 -17.06
N ASP A 230 2.13 -18.43 -18.22
CA ASP A 230 1.13 -17.41 -18.55
C ASP A 230 1.61 -15.96 -18.66
N LEU A 231 2.45 -15.70 -19.67
CA LEU A 231 2.40 -14.44 -20.39
C LEU A 231 1.15 -14.42 -21.29
N LEU A 232 0.26 -13.43 -21.10
CA LEU A 232 -0.75 -13.05 -22.08
C LEU A 232 -0.05 -12.69 -23.40
N GLY A 233 0.01 -13.66 -24.32
CA GLY A 233 0.76 -13.57 -25.58
C GLY A 233 1.45 -14.88 -25.98
N SER A 234 1.59 -15.87 -25.08
CA SER A 234 1.85 -17.24 -25.54
C SER A 234 0.59 -17.79 -26.20
N PRO A 235 0.64 -18.32 -27.44
CA PRO A 235 -0.52 -18.99 -28.00
C PRO A 235 -0.89 -20.11 -27.03
N HIS A 236 -2.14 -20.07 -26.58
CA HIS A 236 -2.68 -21.04 -25.65
C HIS A 236 -2.27 -22.46 -26.05
N LYS A 237 -1.98 -23.31 -25.06
CA LYS A 237 -2.11 -24.76 -25.22
C LYS A 237 -3.58 -25.07 -25.51
N SER A 238 -4.08 -24.72 -26.69
CA SER A 238 -5.08 -25.54 -27.34
C SER A 238 -4.39 -26.85 -27.66
N GLY A 239 -5.02 -27.96 -27.27
CA GLY A 239 -4.45 -29.29 -27.43
C GLY A 239 -4.03 -29.58 -28.87
N SER A 240 -3.19 -30.61 -28.99
CA SER A 240 -2.66 -31.25 -30.19
C SER A 240 -1.26 -30.80 -30.64
N SER A 241 -0.32 -31.75 -30.49
CA SER A 241 0.78 -32.09 -31.41
C SER A 241 1.44 -30.96 -32.19
N GLY A 242 2.68 -30.63 -31.76
CA GLY A 242 3.64 -29.88 -32.56
C GLY A 242 4.13 -28.64 -31.84
N VAL A 243 5.06 -28.78 -30.89
CA VAL A 243 5.87 -27.64 -30.44
C VAL A 243 6.81 -27.30 -31.61
N PRO A 244 6.76 -26.11 -32.22
CA PRO A 244 7.76 -25.71 -33.19
C PRO A 244 9.10 -25.57 -32.46
N GLU A 245 10.15 -26.23 -32.95
CA GLU A 245 11.54 -25.95 -32.58
C GLU A 245 11.81 -24.46 -32.87
N GLY A 246 11.76 -23.63 -31.83
CA GLY A 246 11.90 -22.17 -31.97
C GLY A 246 11.25 -21.34 -30.86
N MET A 247 10.36 -21.92 -30.03
CA MET A 247 9.86 -21.22 -28.84
C MET A 247 10.94 -21.19 -27.75
N SER A 248 11.57 -20.02 -27.57
CA SER A 248 12.56 -19.78 -26.52
C SER A 248 11.92 -20.02 -25.15
N ARG A 249 12.30 -21.13 -24.50
CA ARG A 249 12.07 -21.31 -23.07
C ARG A 249 12.73 -20.13 -22.35
N PHE A 250 12.12 -19.61 -21.29
CA PHE A 250 12.83 -18.76 -20.33
C PHE A 250 14.08 -19.52 -19.89
N ALA A 251 15.25 -18.91 -20.00
CA ALA A 251 16.48 -19.51 -19.54
C ALA A 251 16.36 -19.79 -18.04
N THR A 252 16.83 -20.96 -17.63
CA THR A 252 17.06 -21.22 -16.21
C THR A 252 18.10 -20.19 -15.74
N PRO A 253 17.81 -19.40 -14.71
CA PRO A 253 18.73 -18.36 -14.30
C PRO A 253 20.06 -18.96 -13.86
N THR A 254 21.15 -18.31 -14.23
CA THR A 254 22.48 -18.71 -13.81
C THR A 254 22.64 -18.38 -12.33
N VAL A 255 22.94 -19.38 -11.51
CA VAL A 255 23.17 -19.22 -10.08
C VAL A 255 24.66 -19.06 -9.81
N HIS A 256 25.05 -17.93 -9.23
CA HIS A 256 26.41 -17.66 -8.78
C HIS A 256 26.49 -17.74 -7.25
N GLU A 257 27.48 -18.45 -6.72
CA GLU A 257 27.84 -18.38 -5.31
C GLU A 257 28.96 -17.37 -5.15
N ASN A 258 28.72 -16.28 -4.41
CA ASN A 258 29.77 -15.33 -4.07
C ASN A 258 30.43 -15.77 -2.75
N THR A 259 31.60 -16.40 -2.85
CA THR A 259 32.37 -16.91 -1.70
C THR A 259 33.29 -15.88 -1.05
N ASP A 260 33.30 -14.63 -1.49
CA ASP A 260 34.02 -13.53 -0.82
C ASP A 260 33.27 -13.09 0.44
N ALA A 261 33.16 -14.00 1.41
CA ALA A 261 32.74 -13.71 2.76
C ALA A 261 33.92 -13.02 3.48
N LEU A 262 33.75 -11.74 3.79
CA LEU A 262 34.67 -11.01 4.66
C LEU A 262 34.76 -11.72 6.01
N ALA A 263 35.95 -12.27 6.30
CA ALA A 263 36.33 -12.70 7.62
C ALA A 263 36.55 -11.45 8.52
N GLY A 264 35.70 -11.29 9.52
CA GLY A 264 35.84 -10.31 10.60
C GLY A 264 35.67 -10.96 11.98
N THR A 265 36.75 -11.00 12.75
CA THR A 265 36.92 -11.50 14.15
C THR A 265 36.68 -10.37 15.20
N PRO A 266 36.74 -10.64 16.53
CA PRO A 266 35.61 -10.79 17.47
C PRO A 266 35.29 -9.57 18.39
N VAL A 267 34.05 -9.56 18.88
CA VAL A 267 33.49 -9.08 20.17
C VAL A 267 34.24 -7.97 20.94
N ALA A 268 33.57 -6.81 21.08
CA ALA A 268 33.72 -5.91 22.24
C ALA A 268 32.60 -6.19 23.27
N PRO A 269 32.83 -6.03 24.59
CA PRO A 269 31.85 -6.38 25.60
C PRO A 269 30.65 -5.42 25.59
N ALA A 270 29.46 -5.98 25.82
CA ALA A 270 28.21 -5.25 25.99
C ALA A 270 28.28 -4.32 27.22
N PRO A 271 27.53 -3.19 27.23
CA PRO A 271 27.43 -2.34 28.41
C PRO A 271 26.80 -3.10 29.58
N ASP A 272 27.52 -3.11 30.71
CA ASP A 272 27.08 -3.60 32.00
C ASP A 272 26.10 -2.61 32.61
N THR A 273 24.80 -2.80 32.40
CA THR A 273 23.75 -2.68 33.44
C THR A 273 22.33 -2.73 32.84
N GLU A 274 21.47 -3.48 33.52
CA GLU A 274 20.06 -3.78 33.21
C GLU A 274 19.15 -2.54 33.09
N ASN A 275 19.63 -1.34 33.44
CA ASN A 275 18.83 -0.12 33.58
C ASN A 275 19.02 0.94 32.48
N GLU A 276 20.08 0.91 31.67
CA GLU A 276 20.23 1.85 30.53
C GLU A 276 19.34 1.47 29.32
N TRP A 277 18.85 0.23 29.29
CA TRP A 277 18.00 -0.31 28.22
C TRP A 277 16.55 0.23 28.23
N ILE A 278 16.05 0.69 29.38
CA ILE A 278 14.67 1.17 29.52
C ILE A 278 14.48 2.58 28.92
N GLU A 279 15.56 3.36 28.78
CA GLU A 279 15.52 4.72 28.20
C GLU A 279 15.98 4.79 26.74
N ALA A 280 16.73 3.80 26.25
CA ALA A 280 17.22 3.76 24.87
C ALA A 280 16.19 3.26 23.84
N LEU A 281 15.14 2.55 24.28
CA LEU A 281 14.00 2.20 23.44
C LEU A 281 12.90 3.26 23.62
N PRO A 282 12.57 4.07 22.60
CA PRO A 282 11.60 5.14 22.76
C PRO A 282 10.23 4.55 23.12
N LYS A 283 9.60 5.17 24.12
CA LYS A 283 8.18 5.05 24.40
C LYS A 283 7.44 5.48 23.14
N LEU A 284 7.10 4.52 22.29
CA LEU A 284 6.28 4.72 21.10
C LEU A 284 5.04 5.53 21.49
N SER A 285 4.56 6.46 20.68
CA SER A 285 3.37 7.28 20.95
C SER A 285 2.80 7.67 19.59
N ILE A 286 1.54 7.31 19.28
CA ILE A 286 0.90 7.74 18.04
C ILE A 286 0.64 9.22 18.23
N THR A 287 1.08 10.01 17.26
CA THR A 287 0.50 11.32 17.04
C THR A 287 0.23 11.40 15.54
N TYR A 288 -1.02 11.69 15.20
CA TYR A 288 -1.44 11.96 13.84
C TYR A 288 -0.57 13.08 13.25
N THR A 289 0.25 12.74 12.24
CA THR A 289 0.91 13.73 11.38
C THR A 289 0.19 13.74 10.03
N PRO A 290 -0.44 14.86 9.66
CA PRO A 290 -1.06 15.01 8.35
C PRO A 290 -0.02 14.77 7.25
N ARG A 291 -0.45 14.11 6.16
CA ARG A 291 0.32 13.91 4.92
C ARG A 291 1.01 15.22 4.52
N SER A 292 2.34 15.25 4.34
CA SER A 292 3.14 16.48 4.23
C SER A 292 3.14 17.15 2.85
N ASP A 293 2.20 16.84 1.96
CA ASP A 293 2.07 17.53 0.65
C ASP A 293 1.41 18.93 0.76
N TRP A 294 1.51 19.58 1.93
CA TRP A 294 0.80 20.82 2.26
C TRP A 294 1.70 22.04 2.48
N ASP A 295 2.99 21.97 2.11
CA ASP A 295 3.89 23.13 2.15
C ASP A 295 3.67 24.08 0.95
N SER A 296 2.45 24.61 0.85
CA SER A 296 2.11 25.78 0.03
C SER A 296 0.91 26.52 0.63
N GLU A 297 1.19 27.32 1.66
CA GLU A 297 0.37 28.36 2.32
C GLU A 297 -0.99 27.98 2.98
N PRO A 298 -1.36 28.69 4.07
CA PRO A 298 -2.49 28.31 4.94
C PRO A 298 -3.83 28.84 4.42
N GLU A 299 -4.48 28.17 3.46
CA GLU A 299 -5.84 28.52 3.04
C GLU A 299 -6.78 27.29 2.90
N ALA A 300 -7.61 27.11 3.94
CA ALA A 300 -8.82 26.28 3.99
C ALA A 300 -8.69 24.82 3.52
N ALA A 301 -7.85 24.04 4.20
CA ALA A 301 -7.97 22.59 4.27
C ALA A 301 -9.40 22.20 4.70
N ALA A 302 -9.94 21.11 4.16
CA ALA A 302 -11.19 20.54 4.65
C ALA A 302 -11.10 20.39 6.17
N ARG A 303 -12.14 20.82 6.91
CA ARG A 303 -12.09 20.75 8.38
C ARG A 303 -11.81 19.29 8.76
N PRO A 304 -10.79 19.04 9.60
CA PRO A 304 -10.60 17.73 10.20
C PRO A 304 -11.91 17.25 10.84
N VAL A 305 -12.11 15.93 10.80
CA VAL A 305 -13.29 15.27 11.35
C VAL A 305 -12.82 14.37 12.49
N PRO A 306 -13.46 14.42 13.67
CA PRO A 306 -13.15 13.51 14.76
C PRO A 306 -13.47 12.06 14.34
N ALA A 307 -12.48 11.19 14.50
CA ALA A 307 -12.58 9.79 14.14
C ALA A 307 -11.82 8.91 15.13
N ARG A 308 -12.36 7.71 15.35
CA ARG A 308 -11.69 6.66 16.10
C ARG A 308 -10.77 5.89 15.16
N GLN A 309 -9.52 5.74 15.57
CA GLN A 309 -8.58 4.85 14.90
C GLN A 309 -8.92 3.41 15.27
N VAL A 310 -9.10 2.56 14.27
CA VAL A 310 -9.37 1.14 14.44
C VAL A 310 -8.25 0.35 13.78
N ILE A 311 -7.63 -0.54 14.54
CA ILE A 311 -6.64 -1.49 14.08
C ILE A 311 -7.39 -2.75 13.66
N LEU A 312 -7.14 -3.15 12.42
CA LEU A 312 -7.76 -4.28 11.74
C LEU A 312 -6.72 -5.39 11.54
N THR A 313 -7.20 -6.62 11.34
CA THR A 313 -6.36 -7.75 10.93
C THR A 313 -5.66 -7.47 9.60
N ALA A 314 -4.61 -8.27 9.34
CA ALA A 314 -3.70 -8.02 8.24
C ALA A 314 -3.12 -6.58 8.29
N ASP A 315 -2.72 -6.08 9.45
CA ASP A 315 -2.04 -4.78 9.64
C ASP A 315 -2.73 -3.59 8.96
N HIS A 316 -4.06 -3.56 8.88
CA HIS A 316 -4.78 -2.39 8.36
C HIS A 316 -5.17 -1.47 9.51
N VAL A 317 -5.19 -0.17 9.24
CA VAL A 317 -5.86 0.82 10.07
C VAL A 317 -6.92 1.51 9.25
N VAL A 318 -8.03 1.80 9.90
CA VAL A 318 -9.07 2.64 9.35
C VAL A 318 -9.44 3.72 10.35
N TYR A 319 -9.77 4.90 9.87
CA TYR A 319 -10.38 5.94 10.68
C TYR A 319 -11.89 5.89 10.51
N LEU A 320 -12.60 5.60 11.60
CA LEU A 320 -14.06 5.56 11.62
C LEU A 320 -14.60 6.87 12.21
N PRO A 321 -15.41 7.64 11.46
CA PRO A 321 -15.89 8.94 11.94
C PRO A 321 -16.83 8.78 13.13
N GLU A 322 -16.71 9.65 14.13
CA GLU A 322 -17.67 9.70 15.24
C GLU A 322 -19.07 10.08 14.74
N GLY A 323 -20.10 9.32 15.16
CA GLY A 323 -21.47 9.45 14.66
C GLY A 323 -21.66 8.95 13.21
N GLY A 324 -20.67 8.24 12.66
CA GLY A 324 -20.78 7.51 11.40
C GLY A 324 -21.30 6.08 11.57
N SER A 325 -21.49 5.41 10.44
CA SER A 325 -21.80 3.97 10.41
C SER A 325 -20.83 3.23 9.50
N VAL A 326 -20.65 1.94 9.76
CA VAL A 326 -19.81 1.03 8.97
C VAL A 326 -20.58 -0.24 8.64
N SER A 327 -20.15 -0.97 7.61
CA SER A 327 -20.73 -2.28 7.29
C SER A 327 -20.12 -3.34 8.20
N HIS A 328 -20.96 -4.06 8.95
CA HIS A 328 -20.60 -5.14 9.86
C HIS A 328 -21.14 -6.49 9.32
N LEU A 329 -20.31 -7.53 9.38
CA LEU A 329 -20.68 -8.89 9.00
C LEU A 329 -21.17 -9.64 10.23
N CYS A 330 -22.41 -10.11 10.20
CA CYS A 330 -22.90 -11.07 11.19
C CYS A 330 -22.39 -12.47 10.81
N ILE A 331 -21.78 -13.17 11.77
CA ILE A 331 -21.11 -14.46 11.54
C ILE A 331 -21.77 -15.56 12.35
N ASP A 332 -22.03 -16.69 11.70
CA ASP A 332 -22.27 -17.97 12.37
C ASP A 332 -20.91 -18.61 12.69
N LEU A 333 -20.55 -18.67 13.98
CA LEU A 333 -19.25 -19.17 14.43
C LEU A 333 -19.09 -20.68 14.26
N GLU A 334 -20.17 -21.46 14.23
CA GLU A 334 -20.11 -22.91 14.07
C GLU A 334 -19.78 -23.27 12.61
N ASN A 335 -20.44 -22.60 11.68
CA ASN A 335 -20.28 -22.85 10.24
C ASN A 335 -19.28 -21.89 9.57
N LYS A 336 -18.74 -20.93 10.32
CA LYS A 336 -17.83 -19.86 9.87
C LYS A 336 -18.33 -19.16 8.61
N CYS A 337 -19.63 -18.88 8.54
CA CYS A 337 -20.25 -18.25 7.37
C CYS A 337 -20.98 -16.97 7.74
N CYS A 338 -21.08 -16.06 6.78
CA CYS A 338 -21.80 -14.81 6.97
C CYS A 338 -23.32 -15.06 6.96
N THR A 339 -24.03 -14.61 7.98
CA THR A 339 -25.49 -14.73 8.10
C THR A 339 -26.22 -13.47 7.68
N ASN A 340 -25.57 -12.31 7.79
CA ASN A 340 -26.11 -11.02 7.38
C ASN A 340 -25.01 -9.96 7.21
N VAL A 341 -25.34 -8.87 6.52
CA VAL A 341 -24.55 -7.64 6.49
C VAL A 341 -25.41 -6.47 6.95
N GLU A 342 -24.99 -5.85 8.04
CA GLU A 342 -25.70 -4.77 8.71
C GLU A 342 -24.87 -3.49 8.71
N HIS A 343 -25.54 -2.34 8.88
CA HIS A 343 -24.88 -1.08 9.12
C HIS A 343 -25.05 -0.73 10.60
N VAL A 344 -23.93 -0.74 11.33
CA VAL A 344 -23.90 -0.46 12.78
C VAL A 344 -23.25 0.89 13.03
N ASP A 345 -23.59 1.51 14.15
CA ASP A 345 -22.94 2.74 14.58
C ASP A 345 -21.49 2.44 14.98
N VAL A 346 -20.58 3.37 14.71
CA VAL A 346 -19.15 3.22 15.04
C VAL A 346 -18.90 3.00 16.54
N THR A 347 -19.81 3.45 17.40
CA THR A 347 -19.75 3.24 18.86
C THR A 347 -20.11 1.82 19.30
N GLU A 348 -20.82 1.07 18.47
CA GLU A 348 -21.25 -0.31 18.75
C GLU A 348 -20.20 -1.36 18.38
N ILE A 349 -19.15 -0.95 17.66
CA ILE A 349 -18.07 -1.82 17.21
C ILE A 349 -17.15 -2.16 18.39
N GLY A 350 -16.83 -3.45 18.55
CA GLY A 350 -15.87 -4.00 19.48
C GLY A 350 -14.74 -4.79 18.81
N SER A 351 -13.74 -5.18 19.61
CA SER A 351 -12.72 -6.13 19.18
C SER A 351 -13.33 -7.49 18.86
N GLY A 352 -12.90 -8.11 17.77
CA GLY A 352 -13.41 -9.36 17.23
C GLY A 352 -14.51 -9.20 16.17
N ASP A 353 -15.07 -8.00 16.02
CA ASP A 353 -16.09 -7.73 15.00
C ASP A 353 -15.51 -7.78 13.58
N ALA A 354 -16.32 -8.21 12.61
CA ALA A 354 -15.92 -8.28 11.21
C ALA A 354 -16.51 -7.10 10.43
N LEU A 355 -15.64 -6.26 9.86
CA LEU A 355 -16.01 -5.07 9.12
C LEU A 355 -15.75 -5.22 7.63
N LEU A 356 -16.61 -4.66 6.79
CA LEU A 356 -16.54 -4.75 5.34
C LEU A 356 -16.35 -3.38 4.68
N PHE A 357 -15.31 -3.26 3.85
CA PHE A 357 -14.93 -2.04 3.16
C PHE A 357 -14.86 -2.25 1.64
N SER A 358 -14.79 -1.16 0.88
CA SER A 358 -14.57 -1.24 -0.57
C SER A 358 -13.07 -1.30 -0.87
N ALA A 359 -12.62 -2.31 -1.63
CA ALA A 359 -11.20 -2.54 -1.94
C ALA A 359 -10.70 -1.68 -3.12
N GLU A 360 -11.61 -1.20 -3.97
CA GLU A 360 -11.33 -0.23 -5.03
C GLU A 360 -12.34 0.93 -4.91
N GLY A 361 -11.98 2.12 -5.41
CA GLY A 361 -12.73 3.37 -5.27
C GLY A 361 -14.22 3.21 -5.60
N GLY A 362 -15.03 2.95 -4.57
CA GLY A 362 -16.44 2.56 -4.72
C GLY A 362 -17.38 3.66 -5.25
N GLY A 363 -16.84 4.83 -5.62
CA GLY A 363 -17.58 5.94 -6.21
C GLY A 363 -17.93 5.76 -7.68
N ASP A 364 -17.14 5.00 -8.45
CA ASP A 364 -17.25 4.93 -9.90
C ASP A 364 -18.52 4.21 -10.35
N MET A 365 -18.86 3.08 -9.72
CA MET A 365 -20.05 2.30 -10.06
C MET A 365 -21.37 2.91 -9.57
N VAL A 366 -21.36 3.74 -8.51
CA VAL A 366 -22.59 4.44 -8.08
C VAL A 366 -23.04 5.37 -9.20
N ALA A 367 -22.10 5.99 -9.93
CA ALA A 367 -22.42 6.81 -11.09
C ALA A 367 -23.01 5.99 -12.24
N GLU A 368 -22.45 4.81 -12.54
CA GLU A 368 -22.95 3.93 -13.60
C GLU A 368 -24.35 3.39 -13.30
N VAL A 369 -24.57 2.87 -12.09
CA VAL A 369 -25.90 2.38 -11.66
C VAL A 369 -26.90 3.52 -11.58
N ALA A 370 -26.49 4.71 -11.11
CA ALA A 370 -27.35 5.89 -11.14
C ALA A 370 -27.74 6.28 -12.57
N ASP A 371 -26.81 6.21 -13.53
CA ASP A 371 -27.10 6.50 -14.93
C ASP A 371 -28.04 5.43 -15.54
N GLN A 372 -27.92 4.15 -15.14
CA GLN A 372 -28.88 3.11 -15.49
C GLN A 372 -30.28 3.37 -14.93
N LEU A 373 -30.39 3.81 -13.67
CA LEU A 373 -31.67 4.17 -13.03
C LEU A 373 -32.32 5.39 -13.68
N LEU A 374 -31.50 6.33 -14.18
CA LEU A 374 -31.97 7.50 -14.92
C LEU A 374 -32.39 7.16 -16.37
N GLY A 375 -31.95 6.02 -16.91
CA GLY A 375 -32.31 5.54 -18.24
C GLY A 375 -31.93 6.53 -19.35
N ASP A 376 -32.81 6.69 -20.34
CA ASP A 376 -32.59 7.57 -21.51
C ASP A 376 -32.32 9.04 -21.13
N GLU A 377 -32.77 9.45 -19.94
CA GLU A 377 -32.67 10.81 -19.44
C GLU A 377 -31.27 11.12 -18.86
N ALA A 378 -30.47 10.10 -18.55
CA ALA A 378 -29.14 10.24 -17.95
C ALA A 378 -28.24 11.18 -18.77
N ALA A 379 -28.16 10.96 -20.09
CA ALA A 379 -27.33 11.76 -20.98
C ALA A 379 -27.71 13.25 -20.95
N ARG A 380 -29.02 13.57 -20.94
CA ARG A 380 -29.52 14.94 -20.88
C ARG A 380 -29.15 15.62 -19.56
N LEU A 381 -29.38 14.95 -18.44
CA LEU A 381 -29.07 15.48 -17.11
C LEU A 381 -27.56 15.69 -16.92
N ARG A 382 -26.73 14.75 -17.40
CA ARG A 382 -25.26 14.88 -17.38
C ARG A 382 -24.76 16.00 -18.29
N ASN A 383 -25.42 16.26 -19.42
CA ASN A 383 -25.12 17.42 -20.27
C ASN A 383 -25.41 18.74 -19.52
N ILE A 384 -26.55 18.84 -18.82
CA ILE A 384 -26.89 20.02 -18.01
C ILE A 384 -25.86 20.21 -16.89
N GLN A 385 -25.46 19.12 -16.23
CA GLN A 385 -24.41 19.14 -15.21
C GLN A 385 -23.06 19.64 -15.78
N ARG A 386 -22.65 19.13 -16.94
CA ARG A 386 -21.40 19.55 -17.62
C ARG A 386 -21.45 21.03 -18.01
N ALA A 387 -22.60 21.53 -18.46
CA ALA A 387 -22.74 22.89 -18.94
C ALA A 387 -22.42 23.93 -17.85
N TRP A 388 -23.02 23.81 -16.65
CA TRP A 388 -22.76 24.79 -15.58
C TRP A 388 -21.36 24.64 -14.98
N LYS A 389 -20.82 23.42 -14.91
CA LYS A 389 -19.45 23.18 -14.46
C LYS A 389 -18.41 23.71 -15.42
N SER A 390 -18.64 23.57 -16.72
CA SER A 390 -17.78 24.14 -17.76
C SER A 390 -17.78 25.67 -17.69
N ALA A 391 -18.95 26.29 -17.45
CA ALA A 391 -19.05 27.73 -17.24
C ALA A 391 -18.21 28.19 -16.04
N LEU A 392 -18.30 27.48 -14.90
CA LEU A 392 -17.45 27.75 -13.73
C LEU A 392 -15.96 27.53 -14.04
N GLY A 393 -15.63 26.44 -14.74
CA GLY A 393 -14.26 26.12 -15.15
C GLY A 393 -13.65 27.18 -16.06
N MET A 394 -14.43 27.76 -16.98
CA MET A 394 -14.00 28.89 -17.81
C MET A 394 -13.72 30.13 -16.98
N LYS A 395 -14.56 30.44 -15.98
CA LYS A 395 -14.30 31.56 -15.06
C LYS A 395 -13.00 31.38 -14.27
N VAL A 396 -12.68 30.13 -13.88
CA VAL A 396 -11.43 29.74 -13.21
C VAL A 396 -10.22 29.70 -14.15
N ALA A 397 -10.43 29.50 -15.46
CA ALA A 397 -9.36 29.60 -16.44
C ALA A 397 -9.02 31.06 -16.75
N SER A 398 -10.04 31.92 -16.80
CA SER A 398 -9.89 33.37 -17.05
C SER A 398 -9.46 34.16 -15.82
N ASN A 399 -9.74 33.65 -14.61
CA ASN A 399 -9.37 34.27 -13.34
C ASN A 399 -8.82 33.17 -12.43
N ASP A 400 -7.75 33.43 -11.69
CA ASP A 400 -7.25 32.42 -10.75
C ASP A 400 -8.31 32.01 -9.70
N PHE A 401 -8.11 30.85 -9.08
CA PHE A 401 -9.03 30.30 -8.08
C PHE A 401 -9.28 31.22 -6.89
N THR A 402 -8.32 32.07 -6.54
CA THR A 402 -8.39 32.98 -5.39
C THR A 402 -9.34 34.15 -5.68
N GLN A 403 -9.28 34.69 -6.91
CA GLN A 403 -10.23 35.70 -7.37
C GLN A 403 -11.64 35.12 -7.49
N VAL A 404 -11.81 33.96 -8.12
CA VAL A 404 -13.12 33.29 -8.23
C VAL A 404 -13.72 33.02 -6.85
N GLY A 405 -12.92 32.59 -5.88
CA GLY A 405 -13.40 32.33 -4.52
C GLY A 405 -13.78 33.59 -3.73
N ARG A 406 -13.16 34.74 -4.02
CA ARG A 406 -13.60 36.04 -3.47
C ARG A 406 -14.94 36.43 -4.09
N ASP A 407 -15.04 36.42 -5.42
CA ASP A 407 -16.27 36.78 -6.12
C ASP A 407 -17.45 35.90 -5.66
N LEU A 408 -17.28 34.58 -5.62
CA LEU A 408 -18.35 33.66 -5.19
C LEU A 408 -18.80 33.89 -3.72
N ARG A 409 -17.91 34.38 -2.85
CA ARG A 409 -18.27 34.78 -1.48
C ARG A 409 -19.15 36.02 -1.49
N ASP A 410 -18.84 37.00 -2.34
CA ASP A 410 -19.63 38.22 -2.53
C ASP A 410 -21.01 37.90 -3.14
N PHE A 411 -21.09 36.91 -4.02
CA PHE A 411 -22.35 36.36 -4.54
C PHE A 411 -23.12 35.50 -3.51
N GLY A 412 -22.56 35.25 -2.32
CA GLY A 412 -23.26 34.65 -1.18
C GLY A 412 -22.83 33.24 -0.79
N SER A 413 -21.80 32.66 -1.44
CA SER A 413 -21.24 31.35 -1.11
C SER A 413 -20.15 31.44 -0.05
N ARG A 414 -20.52 31.29 1.22
CA ARG A 414 -19.58 31.35 2.36
C ARG A 414 -18.50 30.25 2.36
N ILE A 415 -18.69 29.19 1.59
CA ILE A 415 -17.79 28.02 1.51
C ILE A 415 -16.96 27.99 0.24
N ALA A 416 -16.93 29.07 -0.56
CA ALA A 416 -16.17 29.11 -1.82
C ALA A 416 -14.65 29.25 -1.59
N SER A 417 -14.02 28.17 -1.14
CA SER A 417 -12.57 28.01 -1.08
C SER A 417 -12.03 27.45 -2.41
N ARG A 418 -10.73 27.61 -2.66
CA ARG A 418 -10.05 27.02 -3.83
C ARG A 418 -10.29 25.51 -3.96
N ALA A 419 -10.22 24.78 -2.85
CA ALA A 419 -10.49 23.33 -2.82
C ALA A 419 -11.93 23.02 -3.21
N ASN A 420 -12.91 23.74 -2.66
CA ASN A 420 -14.31 23.54 -2.99
C ASN A 420 -14.62 23.92 -4.44
N ILE A 421 -14.04 25.00 -4.96
CA ILE A 421 -14.19 25.41 -6.37
C ILE A 421 -13.60 24.34 -7.30
N ARG A 422 -12.39 23.84 -7.00
CA ARG A 422 -11.79 22.71 -7.73
C ARG A 422 -12.70 21.49 -7.71
N HIS A 423 -13.28 21.18 -6.55
CA HIS A 423 -14.21 20.07 -6.39
C HIS A 423 -15.53 20.29 -7.15
N TRP A 424 -16.08 21.51 -7.20
CA TRP A 424 -17.29 21.83 -7.97
C TRP A 424 -17.04 21.78 -9.48
N CYS A 425 -15.83 22.13 -9.94
CA CYS A 425 -15.42 21.96 -11.33
C CYS A 425 -15.24 20.49 -11.73
N SER A 426 -14.95 19.62 -10.77
CA SER A 426 -14.75 18.18 -11.01
C SER A 426 -16.07 17.48 -11.35
N MET A 427 -16.02 16.50 -12.25
CA MET A 427 -17.18 15.66 -12.59
C MET A 427 -17.63 14.72 -11.46
N TRP A 428 -16.75 14.43 -10.50
CA TRP A 428 -17.00 13.57 -9.34
C TRP A 428 -17.97 14.18 -8.33
N ASN A 429 -18.11 15.52 -8.30
CA ASN A 429 -19.06 16.20 -7.42
C ASN A 429 -20.41 16.41 -8.12
N ILE A 430 -21.54 15.96 -7.57
CA ILE A 430 -22.83 16.19 -8.25
C ILE A 430 -23.20 17.69 -8.31
N GLY A 431 -22.92 18.40 -7.22
CA GLY A 431 -23.08 19.84 -7.06
C GLY A 431 -22.80 20.25 -5.60
N PRO A 432 -22.77 21.56 -5.29
CA PRO A 432 -22.50 22.06 -3.95
C PRO A 432 -23.56 21.61 -2.92
N GLY A 433 -23.12 21.37 -1.68
CA GLY A 433 -23.98 20.84 -0.61
C GLY A 433 -25.09 21.77 -0.15
N THR A 434 -24.99 23.08 -0.42
CA THR A 434 -26.03 24.05 -0.06
C THR A 434 -26.58 24.76 -1.30
N TRP A 435 -27.90 25.00 -1.29
CA TRP A 435 -28.59 25.70 -2.37
C TRP A 435 -28.09 27.12 -2.56
N ARG A 436 -27.78 27.79 -1.45
CA ARG A 436 -27.24 29.16 -1.44
C ARG A 436 -25.90 29.25 -2.17
N SER A 437 -25.01 28.26 -1.94
CA SER A 437 -23.76 28.19 -2.69
C SER A 437 -23.98 27.86 -4.16
N PHE A 438 -24.97 27.04 -4.48
CA PHE A 438 -25.27 26.73 -5.87
C PHE A 438 -25.80 27.95 -6.63
N GLU A 439 -26.70 28.69 -6.02
CA GLU A 439 -27.25 29.92 -6.56
C GLU A 439 -26.17 30.98 -6.81
N ALA A 440 -25.23 31.13 -5.88
CA ALA A 440 -24.07 32.02 -6.05
C ALA A 440 -23.20 31.62 -7.26
N ILE A 441 -22.97 30.31 -7.47
CA ILE A 441 -22.23 29.80 -8.63
C ILE A 441 -22.95 30.13 -9.93
N LEU A 442 -24.26 29.84 -10.00
CA LEU A 442 -25.04 30.09 -11.22
C LEU A 442 -25.07 31.58 -11.55
N ARG A 443 -25.22 32.44 -10.52
CA ARG A 443 -25.16 33.89 -10.70
C ARG A 443 -23.81 34.38 -11.22
N TYR A 444 -22.72 33.91 -10.61
CA TYR A 444 -21.38 34.25 -11.06
C TYR A 444 -21.09 33.80 -12.50
N CYS A 445 -21.69 32.68 -12.92
CA CYS A 445 -21.55 32.15 -14.27
C CYS A 445 -22.50 32.77 -15.29
N GLY A 446 -23.43 33.65 -14.88
CA GLY A 446 -24.46 34.21 -15.77
C GLY A 446 -25.48 33.16 -16.23
N LEU A 447 -25.81 32.21 -15.36
CA LEU A 447 -26.71 31.08 -15.64
C LEU A 447 -28.01 31.15 -14.81
N GLU A 448 -28.38 32.33 -14.29
CA GLU A 448 -29.59 32.53 -13.50
C GLU A 448 -30.86 32.09 -14.23
N ASP A 449 -30.96 32.37 -15.51
CA ASP A 449 -32.14 32.05 -16.33
C ASP A 449 -32.38 30.54 -16.48
N ARG A 450 -31.36 29.73 -16.21
CA ARG A 450 -31.41 28.25 -16.26
C ARG A 450 -31.40 27.62 -14.88
N ARG A 451 -31.56 28.42 -13.82
CA ARG A 451 -31.50 28.00 -12.41
C ARG A 451 -32.32 26.74 -12.16
N ASP A 452 -33.63 26.80 -12.43
CA ASP A 452 -34.55 25.73 -12.07
C ASP A 452 -34.27 24.43 -12.82
N GLU A 453 -33.87 24.53 -14.09
CA GLU A 453 -33.46 23.39 -14.92
C GLU A 453 -32.22 22.68 -14.33
N ILE A 454 -31.18 23.44 -13.99
CA ILE A 454 -29.91 22.91 -13.44
C ILE A 454 -30.12 22.31 -12.05
N PHE A 455 -30.96 22.97 -11.27
CA PHE A 455 -31.35 22.57 -9.93
C PHE A 455 -32.12 21.26 -9.91
N GLU A 456 -33.11 21.13 -10.79
CA GLU A 456 -33.88 19.91 -10.94
C GLU A 456 -33.00 18.77 -11.46
N ALA A 457 -32.14 19.03 -12.45
CA ALA A 457 -31.22 18.01 -12.95
C ALA A 457 -30.27 17.50 -11.86
N THR A 458 -29.73 18.41 -11.03
CA THR A 458 -28.84 18.05 -9.91
C THR A 458 -29.60 17.24 -8.85
N ARG A 459 -30.86 17.59 -8.57
CA ARG A 459 -31.74 16.86 -7.64
C ARG A 459 -31.99 15.43 -8.13
N LEU A 460 -32.33 15.26 -9.40
CA LEU A 460 -32.56 13.95 -10.02
C LEU A 460 -31.31 13.07 -9.99
N ILE A 461 -30.14 13.61 -10.35
CA ILE A 461 -28.87 12.88 -10.28
C ILE A 461 -28.56 12.46 -8.83
N ARG A 462 -28.78 13.34 -7.84
CA ARG A 462 -28.59 12.99 -6.41
C ARG A 462 -29.54 11.89 -5.95
N ASN A 463 -30.80 11.91 -6.40
CA ASN A 463 -31.77 10.88 -6.05
C ASN A 463 -31.37 9.53 -6.64
N ALA A 464 -30.98 9.50 -7.91
CA ALA A 464 -30.50 8.29 -8.57
C ALA A 464 -29.23 7.75 -7.90
N HIS A 465 -28.29 8.61 -7.51
CA HIS A 465 -27.11 8.22 -6.72
C HIS A 465 -27.48 7.56 -5.38
N ARG A 466 -28.45 8.13 -4.65
CA ARG A 466 -28.93 7.54 -3.39
C ARG A 466 -29.60 6.18 -3.60
N GLN A 467 -30.42 6.06 -4.64
CA GLN A 467 -31.08 4.80 -5.00
C GLN A 467 -30.08 3.74 -5.45
N ALA A 468 -29.12 4.11 -6.29
CA ALA A 468 -28.03 3.25 -6.73
C ALA A 468 -27.22 2.72 -5.53
N GLY A 469 -26.90 3.59 -4.57
CA GLY A 469 -26.25 3.18 -3.31
C GLY A 469 -27.08 2.15 -2.54
N ALA A 470 -28.39 2.37 -2.39
CA ALA A 470 -29.27 1.44 -1.69
C ALA A 470 -29.41 0.08 -2.40
N GLU A 471 -29.51 0.08 -3.74
CA GLU A 471 -29.55 -1.16 -4.53
C GLU A 471 -28.23 -1.94 -4.44
N LEU A 472 -27.09 -1.25 -4.51
CA LEU A 472 -25.78 -1.86 -4.34
C LEU A 472 -25.62 -2.46 -2.94
N SER A 473 -26.06 -1.78 -1.89
CA SER A 473 -26.07 -2.32 -0.52
C SER A 473 -26.98 -3.54 -0.38
N LYS A 474 -28.14 -3.55 -1.04
CA LYS A 474 -29.04 -4.72 -1.04
C LYS A 474 -28.40 -5.93 -1.72
N LYS A 475 -27.84 -5.74 -2.93
CA LYS A 475 -27.15 -6.80 -3.68
C LYS A 475 -25.96 -7.36 -2.91
N LEU A 476 -25.21 -6.48 -2.25
CA LEU A 476 -24.10 -6.88 -1.38
C LEU A 476 -24.57 -7.81 -0.27
N ARG A 477 -25.64 -7.44 0.45
CA ARG A 477 -26.19 -8.29 1.52
C ARG A 477 -26.63 -9.66 0.99
N GLU A 478 -27.40 -9.68 -0.10
CA GLU A 478 -27.91 -10.93 -0.68
C GLU A 478 -26.79 -11.89 -1.10
N GLN A 479 -25.65 -11.37 -1.52
CA GLN A 479 -24.52 -12.18 -1.99
C GLN A 479 -23.56 -12.61 -0.90
N MET A 480 -23.55 -11.90 0.23
CA MET A 480 -22.70 -12.23 1.37
C MET A 480 -23.32 -13.33 2.25
N ILE A 481 -24.65 -13.45 2.29
CA ILE A 481 -25.33 -14.48 3.09
C ILE A 481 -24.91 -15.89 2.61
N GLY A 482 -24.45 -16.71 3.56
CA GLY A 482 -23.98 -18.08 3.34
C GLY A 482 -22.54 -18.19 2.84
N VAL A 483 -21.85 -17.08 2.59
CA VAL A 483 -20.44 -17.11 2.15
C VAL A 483 -19.54 -17.55 3.31
N SER A 484 -18.64 -18.50 3.02
CA SER A 484 -17.61 -18.95 3.97
C SER A 484 -16.62 -17.83 4.26
N LEU A 485 -16.30 -17.65 5.54
CA LEU A 485 -15.34 -16.68 6.07
C LEU A 485 -14.04 -17.35 6.55
N GLU A 486 -13.76 -18.58 6.11
CA GLU A 486 -12.56 -19.31 6.53
C GLU A 486 -11.26 -18.52 6.28
N HIS A 487 -11.18 -17.83 5.13
CA HIS A 487 -10.00 -17.05 4.76
C HIS A 487 -9.86 -15.78 5.61
N LEU A 488 -10.98 -15.16 6.02
CA LEU A 488 -10.95 -14.04 6.95
C LEU A 488 -10.28 -14.43 8.29
N TYR A 489 -10.56 -15.65 8.78
CA TYR A 489 -9.96 -16.15 10.01
C TYR A 489 -8.53 -16.68 9.84
N SER A 490 -8.18 -17.26 8.68
CA SER A 490 -6.83 -17.78 8.44
C SER A 490 -5.83 -16.70 8.04
N ASP A 491 -6.26 -15.76 7.20
CA ASP A 491 -5.39 -14.81 6.51
C ASP A 491 -5.52 -13.39 7.09
N GLY A 492 -6.52 -13.17 7.97
CA GLY A 492 -6.80 -11.86 8.57
C GLY A 492 -7.43 -10.86 7.59
N THR A 493 -7.77 -11.29 6.38
CA THR A 493 -8.53 -10.50 5.41
C THR A 493 -9.20 -11.44 4.42
N GLN A 494 -10.33 -11.03 3.85
CA GLN A 494 -10.95 -11.77 2.76
C GLN A 494 -11.59 -10.81 1.77
N GLU A 495 -11.27 -11.00 0.49
CA GLU A 495 -11.87 -10.25 -0.58
C GLU A 495 -13.13 -10.93 -1.14
N PHE A 496 -14.11 -10.11 -1.52
CA PHE A 496 -15.37 -10.53 -2.12
C PHE A 496 -15.66 -9.69 -3.35
N GLY A 497 -16.29 -10.29 -4.35
CA GLY A 497 -16.72 -9.59 -5.57
C GLY A 497 -15.70 -9.57 -6.69
N GLY A 498 -15.75 -8.54 -7.54
CA GLY A 498 -15.12 -8.56 -8.86
C GLY A 498 -15.85 -9.48 -9.87
N THR A 499 -17.13 -9.75 -9.63
CA THR A 499 -17.96 -10.62 -10.47
C THR A 499 -19.12 -9.83 -11.10
N ILE A 500 -19.82 -10.41 -12.07
CA ILE A 500 -21.02 -9.79 -12.67
C ILE A 500 -22.10 -9.51 -11.60
N ALA A 501 -22.12 -10.30 -10.53
CA ALA A 501 -23.08 -10.18 -9.44
C ALA A 501 -22.65 -9.14 -8.38
N LEU A 502 -21.37 -9.13 -7.95
CA LEU A 502 -20.77 -8.10 -7.10
C LEU A 502 -19.60 -7.45 -7.85
N PRO A 503 -19.84 -6.43 -8.69
CA PRO A 503 -18.76 -5.93 -9.54
C PRO A 503 -17.73 -5.13 -8.74
N ASN A 504 -18.12 -4.57 -7.59
CA ASN A 504 -17.20 -3.94 -6.66
C ASN A 504 -16.47 -4.99 -5.83
N LYS A 505 -15.14 -4.92 -5.83
CA LYS A 505 -14.36 -5.65 -4.83
C LYS A 505 -14.60 -5.05 -3.45
N LYS A 506 -14.89 -5.92 -2.50
CA LYS A 506 -15.00 -5.64 -1.08
C LYS A 506 -13.91 -6.40 -0.35
N ALA A 507 -13.44 -5.86 0.78
CA ALA A 507 -12.52 -6.54 1.66
C ALA A 507 -13.09 -6.54 3.07
N ALA A 508 -13.11 -7.72 3.70
CA ALA A 508 -13.47 -7.86 5.11
C ALA A 508 -12.22 -7.97 5.97
N PHE A 509 -12.30 -7.42 7.18
CA PHE A 509 -11.27 -7.48 8.19
C PHE A 509 -11.90 -7.71 9.56
N LEU A 510 -11.17 -8.33 10.48
CA LEU A 510 -11.54 -8.39 11.89
C LEU A 510 -10.95 -7.20 12.63
N VAL A 511 -11.69 -6.67 13.60
CA VAL A 511 -11.22 -5.60 14.49
C VAL A 511 -10.31 -6.22 15.54
N ILE A 512 -9.06 -5.77 15.59
CA ILE A 512 -8.11 -6.15 16.65
C ILE A 512 -8.31 -5.23 17.85
N GLU A 513 -8.25 -3.92 17.60
CA GLU A 513 -8.23 -2.92 18.66
C GLU A 513 -8.87 -1.62 18.18
N ILE A 514 -9.51 -0.91 19.10
CA ILE A 514 -10.09 0.40 18.84
C ILE A 514 -9.42 1.40 19.77
N SER A 515 -8.85 2.45 19.21
CA SER A 515 -8.27 3.55 20.00
C SER A 515 -9.34 4.16 20.91
N PRO A 516 -9.03 4.36 22.20
CA PRO A 516 -9.92 5.05 23.13
C PRO A 516 -9.96 6.57 22.88
N GLU A 517 -8.95 7.10 22.19
CA GLU A 517 -8.84 8.52 21.86
C GLU A 517 -9.32 8.81 20.43
N SER A 518 -10.05 9.91 20.30
CA SER A 518 -10.51 10.44 19.01
C SER A 518 -9.44 11.32 18.39
N LEU A 519 -9.24 11.18 17.08
CA LEU A 519 -8.25 11.92 16.30
C LEU A 519 -8.96 12.79 15.26
N GLU A 520 -8.45 14.00 15.07
CA GLU A 520 -8.91 14.90 14.01
C GLU A 520 -8.25 14.51 12.69
N VAL A 521 -8.99 13.82 11.81
CA VAL A 521 -8.45 13.27 10.56
C VAL A 521 -9.04 13.94 9.32
N SER A 522 -8.32 13.86 8.20
CA SER A 522 -8.83 14.30 6.91
C SER A 522 -10.09 13.50 6.52
N PRO A 523 -11.17 14.16 6.02
CA PRO A 523 -12.36 13.46 5.53
C PRO A 523 -12.07 12.42 4.42
N TYR A 524 -10.96 12.56 3.71
CA TYR A 524 -10.55 11.64 2.64
C TYR A 524 -9.92 10.33 3.15
N ASP A 525 -9.52 10.29 4.42
CA ASP A 525 -8.89 9.12 5.04
C ASP A 525 -9.90 8.27 5.85
N LEU A 526 -11.16 8.74 5.94
CA LEU A 526 -12.24 8.04 6.63
C LEU A 526 -12.72 6.82 5.86
N LEU A 527 -13.05 5.73 6.57
CA LEU A 527 -13.65 4.52 5.99
C LEU A 527 -12.82 3.86 4.87
N HIS A 528 -11.56 4.23 4.76
CA HIS A 528 -10.60 3.64 3.85
C HIS A 528 -9.57 2.89 4.69
N PRO A 529 -9.69 1.55 4.83
CA PRO A 529 -8.63 0.76 5.40
C PRO A 529 -7.40 0.98 4.56
N PHE A 530 -6.41 1.60 5.18
CA PHE A 530 -5.07 1.61 4.65
C PHE A 530 -4.31 0.60 5.47
N GLU A 531 -3.49 -0.19 4.82
CA GLU A 531 -2.47 -0.91 5.53
C GLU A 531 -1.72 0.11 6.40
N ILE A 532 -1.63 -0.11 7.70
CA ILE A 532 -0.59 0.52 8.52
C ILE A 532 0.63 0.27 7.66
N GLN A 533 1.26 1.33 7.14
CA GLN A 533 2.46 1.12 6.37
C GLN A 533 3.43 0.49 7.36
N ASP A 534 3.51 -0.82 7.20
CA ASP A 534 3.99 -1.82 8.12
C ASP A 534 3.70 -3.22 7.55
N LYS A 535 3.51 -3.33 6.22
CA LYS A 535 3.64 -4.58 5.47
C LYS A 535 4.65 -4.44 4.34
N SER A 536 5.89 -4.56 4.73
CA SER A 536 6.89 -5.26 3.93
C SER A 536 7.08 -6.68 4.47
N TRP A 537 6.01 -7.47 4.69
CA TRP A 537 6.13 -8.80 5.31
C TRP A 537 5.26 -9.86 4.67
N GLN A 538 5.71 -10.34 3.51
CA GLN A 538 6.12 -11.75 3.46
C GLN A 538 7.61 -11.78 3.50
#